data_AF-A0A946VSE3-F1
#
_entry.id   AF-A0A946VSE3-F1
#
_cell.length_a   1.000
_cell.length_b   1.000
_cell.length_c   1.000
_cell.angle_alpha   90.00
_cell.angle_beta   90.00
_cell.angle_gamma   90.00
#
_symmetry.space_group_name_H-M   'P 1'
#
loop_
_entity.id
_entity.type
_entity.pdbx_description
1 polymer ?
#
loop_
_entity_poly.entity_id
_entity_poly.type
_entity_poly.pdbx_seq_one_letter_code
_entity_poly.pdbx_strand_id
1 'polypeptide(L)'
;MATLGDKLVIAISSRALFDMRESHEVYEQQGLSAYSQYQIDREDEPLLPGDAFPLVKKLLAINDKLDGENRVEIILLSRNSADTGLRVFNSIAHYGLSIARAAFSGGESPYRYVKAFGSHLFLSTDADDVRSALE
;
A
#
# COMPACT_ATOMS: atom_id res chain seq x y z
N MET A 1 16.15 0.96 27.82
CA MET A 1 15.66 1.82 26.73
C MET A 1 15.37 0.90 25.55
N ALA A 2 14.12 0.81 25.10
CA ALA A 2 13.79 0.01 23.92
C ALA A 2 14.47 0.67 22.69
N THR A 3 15.37 -0.06 22.03
CA THR A 3 16.05 0.38 20.82
C THR A 3 15.06 0.34 19.66
N LEU A 4 14.77 1.49 19.06
CA LEU A 4 14.12 1.56 17.76
C LEU A 4 14.98 0.72 16.80
N GLY A 5 14.48 -0.41 16.31
CA GLY A 5 15.28 -1.28 15.45
C GLY A 5 15.53 -0.60 14.10
N ASP A 6 16.66 0.09 13.95
CA ASP A 6 17.47 0.42 12.77
C ASP A 6 16.84 0.83 11.41
N LYS A 7 15.51 0.77 11.21
CA LYS A 7 14.80 1.06 9.96
C LYS A 7 13.54 1.90 10.21
N LEU A 8 13.32 2.89 9.35
CA LEU A 8 12.06 3.62 9.22
C LEU A 8 11.06 2.77 8.42
N VAL A 9 10.20 2.07 9.14
CA VAL A 9 9.07 1.31 8.58
C VAL A 9 7.86 2.22 8.35
N ILE A 10 7.34 2.26 7.13
CA ILE A 10 6.20 3.07 6.71
C ILE A 10 5.16 2.16 6.06
N ALA A 11 3.95 2.14 6.62
CA ALA A 11 2.81 1.49 6.01
C ALA A 11 2.09 2.45 5.06
N ILE A 12 1.67 1.97 3.90
CA ILE A 12 0.91 2.75 2.92
C ILE A 12 -0.29 1.97 2.40
N SER A 13 -1.45 2.63 2.30
CA SER A 13 -2.62 2.01 1.68
C SER A 13 -2.51 1.94 0.15
N SER A 14 -3.05 0.90 -0.49
CA SER A 14 -3.01 0.75 -1.96
C SER A 14 -3.57 1.96 -2.71
N ARG A 15 -4.63 2.60 -2.20
CA ARG A 15 -5.23 3.80 -2.82
C ARG A 15 -4.46 5.10 -2.56
N ALA A 16 -3.55 5.12 -1.59
CA ALA A 16 -2.62 6.23 -1.42
C ALA A 16 -1.42 6.08 -2.37
N LEU A 17 -0.96 4.83 -2.57
CA LEU A 17 0.15 4.54 -3.47
C LEU A 17 -0.24 4.66 -4.95
N PHE A 18 -1.43 4.21 -5.32
CA PHE A 18 -1.91 4.20 -6.70
C PHE A 18 -3.28 4.87 -6.84
N ASP A 19 -3.52 5.46 -8.00
CA ASP A 19 -4.84 5.93 -8.38
C ASP A 19 -5.75 4.74 -8.65
N MET A 20 -6.74 4.58 -7.79
CA MET A 20 -7.72 3.50 -7.83
C MET A 20 -9.16 4.03 -7.88
N ARG A 21 -9.36 5.32 -8.23
CA ARG A 21 -10.68 5.97 -8.19
C ARG A 21 -11.73 5.24 -9.02
N GLU A 22 -11.41 4.88 -10.27
CA GLU A 22 -12.34 4.16 -11.15
C GLU A 22 -12.73 2.80 -10.57
N SER A 23 -11.75 2.01 -10.10
CA SER A 23 -12.04 0.71 -9.46
C SER A 23 -12.86 0.88 -8.19
N HIS A 24 -12.62 1.94 -7.40
CA HIS A 24 -13.38 2.23 -6.20
C HIS A 24 -14.82 2.63 -6.53
N GLU A 25 -15.06 3.40 -7.60
CA GLU A 25 -16.41 3.70 -8.09
C GLU A 25 -17.18 2.43 -8.48
N VAL A 26 -16.51 1.46 -9.12
CA VAL A 26 -17.10 0.14 -9.41
C VAL A 26 -17.50 -0.56 -8.12
N TYR A 27 -16.66 -0.52 -7.08
CA TYR A 27 -16.99 -1.10 -5.77
C TYR A 27 -18.22 -0.42 -5.14
N GLU A 28 -18.26 0.91 -5.10
CA GLU A 28 -19.37 1.66 -4.48
C GLU A 28 -20.70 1.42 -5.22
N GLN A 29 -20.66 1.30 -6.55
CA GLN A 29 -21.87 1.17 -7.37
C GLN A 29 -22.34 -0.29 -7.55
N GLN A 30 -21.41 -1.24 -7.63
CA GLN A 30 -21.68 -2.60 -8.08
C GLN A 30 -21.21 -3.68 -7.09
N GLY A 31 -20.56 -3.27 -6.00
CA GLY A 31 -20.13 -4.15 -4.92
C GLY A 31 -18.84 -4.93 -5.19
N LEU A 32 -18.49 -5.78 -4.22
CA LEU A 32 -17.20 -6.48 -4.18
C LEU A 32 -16.96 -7.39 -5.38
N SER A 33 -17.95 -8.14 -5.85
CA SER A 33 -17.76 -9.08 -6.96
C SER A 33 -17.40 -8.37 -8.28
N ALA A 34 -18.06 -7.25 -8.57
CA ALA A 34 -17.78 -6.45 -9.76
C ALA A 34 -16.40 -5.78 -9.67
N TYR A 35 -16.05 -5.27 -8.48
CA TYR A 35 -14.71 -4.76 -8.20
C TYR A 35 -13.64 -5.83 -8.43
N SER A 36 -13.85 -7.04 -7.92
CA SER A 36 -12.88 -8.12 -8.08
C SER A 36 -12.66 -8.47 -9.54
N GLN A 37 -13.74 -8.63 -10.31
CA GLN A 37 -13.64 -8.89 -11.75
C GLN A 37 -12.93 -7.75 -12.49
N TYR A 38 -13.26 -6.49 -12.17
CA TYR A 38 -12.61 -5.31 -12.74
C TYR A 38 -11.09 -5.31 -12.52
N GLN A 39 -10.64 -5.72 -11.32
CA GLN A 39 -9.22 -5.80 -10.98
C GLN A 39 -8.50 -6.95 -11.68
N ILE A 40 -9.16 -8.11 -11.83
CA ILE A 40 -8.60 -9.29 -12.51
C ILE A 40 -8.50 -9.03 -14.02
N ASP A 41 -9.57 -8.51 -14.65
CA ASP A 41 -9.59 -8.23 -16.09
C ASP A 41 -8.50 -7.25 -16.54
N ARG A 42 -7.98 -6.46 -15.61
CA ARG A 42 -6.97 -5.40 -15.83
C ARG A 42 -5.69 -5.66 -15.05
N GLU A 43 -5.42 -6.90 -14.64
CA GLU A 43 -4.28 -7.20 -13.76
C GLU A 43 -2.93 -6.82 -14.38
N ASP A 44 -2.81 -6.91 -15.70
CA ASP A 44 -1.62 -6.55 -16.48
C ASP A 44 -1.57 -5.06 -16.88
N GLU A 45 -2.61 -4.29 -16.56
CA GLU A 45 -2.65 -2.85 -16.79
C GLU A 45 -2.15 -2.10 -15.55
N PRO A 46 -0.93 -1.50 -15.59
CA PRO A 46 -0.38 -0.81 -14.44
C PRO A 46 -1.28 0.34 -13.99
N LEU A 47 -1.51 0.43 -12.69
CA LEU A 47 -2.23 1.55 -12.09
C LEU A 47 -1.43 2.84 -12.25
N LEU A 48 -2.13 3.97 -12.36
CA LEU A 48 -1.48 5.27 -12.38
C LEU A 48 -0.95 5.62 -10.97
N PRO A 49 0.11 6.44 -10.86
CA PRO A 49 0.61 6.92 -9.57
C PRO A 49 -0.47 7.65 -8.75
N GLY A 50 -0.59 7.31 -7.47
CA GLY A 50 -1.48 8.00 -6.52
C GLY A 50 -0.78 9.15 -5.79
N ASP A 51 -1.50 9.78 -4.86
CA ASP A 51 -1.06 10.99 -4.15
C ASP A 51 0.26 10.82 -3.38
N ALA A 52 0.44 9.66 -2.74
CA ALA A 52 1.64 9.38 -1.94
C ALA A 52 2.78 8.74 -2.76
N PHE A 53 2.57 8.44 -4.04
CA PHE A 53 3.57 7.82 -4.90
C PHE A 53 4.89 8.60 -4.98
N PRO A 54 4.90 9.94 -5.20
CA PRO A 54 6.15 10.69 -5.26
C PRO A 54 6.93 10.66 -3.94
N LEU A 55 6.21 10.62 -2.81
CA LEU A 55 6.80 10.51 -1.49
C LEU A 55 7.44 9.12 -1.30
N VAL A 56 6.73 8.05 -1.62
CA VAL A 56 7.25 6.66 -1.55
C VAL A 56 8.49 6.49 -2.42
N LYS A 57 8.48 7.01 -3.65
CA LYS A 57 9.64 6.94 -4.54
C LYS A 57 10.86 7.64 -3.95
N LYS A 58 10.68 8.84 -3.37
CA LYS A 58 11.77 9.58 -2.71
C LYS A 58 12.29 8.86 -1.47
N LEU A 59 11.40 8.29 -0.66
CA LEU A 59 11.74 7.53 0.54
C LEU A 59 12.54 6.26 0.22
N LEU A 60 12.13 5.50 -0.80
CA LEU A 60 12.87 4.34 -1.27
C LEU A 60 14.24 4.73 -1.84
N ALA A 61 14.33 5.84 -2.58
CA ALA A 61 15.58 6.33 -3.15
C ALA A 61 16.62 6.76 -2.09
N ILE A 62 16.23 6.95 -0.82
CA ILE A 62 17.19 7.15 0.27
C ILE A 62 18.07 5.91 0.44
N ASN A 63 17.52 4.71 0.29
CA ASN A 63 18.30 3.47 0.42
C ASN A 63 19.43 3.41 -0.61
N ASP A 64 19.21 3.91 -1.82
CA ASP A 64 20.23 3.94 -2.89
C ASP A 64 21.40 4.91 -2.59
N LYS A 65 21.25 5.77 -1.57
CA LYS A 65 22.26 6.74 -1.14
C LYS A 65 23.00 6.31 0.13
N LEU A 66 22.59 5.22 0.74
CA LEU A 66 23.18 4.73 1.97
C LEU A 66 24.02 3.48 1.67
N ASP A 67 25.20 3.42 2.26
CA ASP A 67 26.00 2.21 2.24
C ASP A 67 25.46 1.21 3.27
N GLY A 68 25.37 -0.07 2.89
CA GLY A 68 24.93 -1.15 3.77
C GLY A 68 23.45 -1.48 3.64
N GLU A 69 22.80 -1.79 4.76
CA GLU A 69 21.40 -2.24 4.75
C GLU A 69 20.40 -1.10 4.54
N ASN A 70 19.30 -1.40 3.83
CA ASN A 70 18.17 -0.49 3.64
C ASN A 70 17.66 0.04 4.99
N ARG A 71 17.58 1.37 5.12
CA ARG A 71 17.09 2.08 6.31
C ARG A 71 15.63 2.50 6.19
N VAL A 72 15.06 2.51 5.00
CA VAL A 72 13.64 2.78 4.77
C VAL A 72 12.96 1.52 4.26
N GLU A 73 11.86 1.15 4.89
CA GLU A 73 11.03 0.03 4.48
C GLU A 73 9.60 0.51 4.26
N ILE A 74 9.05 0.19 3.09
CA ILE A 74 7.65 0.46 2.75
C ILE A 74 6.88 -0.85 2.79
N ILE A 75 5.73 -0.83 3.46
CA ILE A 75 4.80 -1.96 3.56
C ILE A 75 3.48 -1.57 2.92
N LEU A 76 3.01 -2.37 1.97
CA LEU A 76 1.71 -2.16 1.36
C LEU A 76 0.61 -2.75 2.25
N LEU A 77 -0.40 -1.94 2.58
CA LEU A 77 -1.61 -2.37 3.25
C LEU A 77 -2.79 -2.22 2.28
N SER A 78 -3.57 -3.27 2.06
CA SER A 78 -4.68 -3.21 1.12
C SER A 78 -5.94 -3.84 1.66
N ARG A 79 -7.07 -3.18 1.41
CA ARG A 79 -8.41 -3.75 1.58
C ARG A 79 -8.74 -4.78 0.53
N ASN A 80 -7.91 -4.91 -0.52
CA ASN A 80 -8.09 -5.94 -1.52
C ASN A 80 -7.94 -7.32 -0.90
N SER A 81 -8.52 -8.30 -1.57
CA SER A 81 -8.19 -9.69 -1.38
C SER A 81 -6.86 -10.02 -2.08
N ALA A 82 -6.26 -11.17 -1.78
CA ALA A 82 -4.99 -11.56 -2.39
C ALA A 82 -5.13 -11.75 -3.92
N ASP A 83 -6.27 -12.27 -4.37
CA ASP A 83 -6.63 -12.45 -5.78
C ASP A 83 -6.73 -11.12 -6.54
N THR A 84 -7.29 -10.08 -5.93
CA THR A 84 -7.40 -8.73 -6.54
C THR A 84 -6.16 -7.86 -6.30
N GLY A 85 -5.20 -8.37 -5.53
CA GLY A 85 -3.94 -7.71 -5.20
C GLY A 85 -2.90 -7.76 -6.31
N LEU A 86 -3.03 -8.69 -7.27
CA LEU A 86 -2.06 -8.89 -8.35
C LEU A 86 -1.83 -7.63 -9.17
N ARG A 87 -2.89 -6.90 -9.54
CA ARG A 87 -2.75 -5.62 -10.26
C ARG A 87 -1.89 -4.61 -9.50
N VAL A 88 -2.01 -4.55 -8.17
CA VAL A 88 -1.22 -3.65 -7.33
C VAL A 88 0.25 -4.09 -7.34
N PHE A 89 0.52 -5.40 -7.22
CA PHE A 89 1.89 -5.93 -7.31
C PHE A 89 2.53 -5.74 -8.69
N ASN A 90 1.77 -5.98 -9.77
CA ASN A 90 2.22 -5.73 -11.14
C ASN A 90 2.55 -4.25 -11.34
N SER A 91 1.77 -3.35 -10.74
CA SER A 91 2.07 -1.91 -10.74
C SER A 91 3.33 -1.58 -9.94
N ILE A 92 3.52 -2.16 -8.74
CA ILE A 92 4.75 -2.01 -7.94
C ILE A 92 5.98 -2.44 -8.76
N ALA A 93 5.90 -3.60 -9.43
CA ALA A 93 6.95 -4.12 -10.28
C ALA A 93 7.20 -3.23 -11.50
N HIS A 94 6.14 -2.79 -12.18
CA HIS A 94 6.21 -1.87 -13.33
C HIS A 94 6.97 -0.59 -13.01
N TYR A 95 6.75 -0.01 -11.82
CA TYR A 95 7.45 1.20 -11.39
C TYR A 95 8.78 0.97 -10.67
N GLY A 96 9.21 -0.29 -10.50
CA GLY A 96 10.45 -0.63 -9.82
C GLY A 96 10.47 -0.22 -8.34
N LEU A 97 9.32 -0.28 -7.65
CA LEU A 97 9.25 0.05 -6.23
C LEU A 97 9.69 -1.16 -5.39
N SER A 98 10.76 -1.01 -4.61
CA SER A 98 11.30 -2.04 -3.70
C SER A 98 10.41 -2.25 -2.47
N ILE A 99 9.20 -2.77 -2.68
CA ILE A 99 8.20 -3.08 -1.64
C ILE A 99 8.16 -4.59 -1.45
N ALA A 100 8.75 -5.09 -0.36
CA ALA A 100 8.92 -6.52 -0.11
C ALA A 100 7.81 -7.15 0.75
N ARG A 101 7.04 -6.33 1.47
CA ARG A 101 5.98 -6.81 2.36
C ARG A 101 4.65 -6.15 2.02
N ALA A 102 3.60 -6.96 2.06
CA ALA A 102 2.23 -6.51 1.91
C ALA A 102 1.28 -7.31 2.82
N ALA A 103 0.16 -6.70 3.21
CA ALA A 103 -0.96 -7.39 3.83
C ALA A 103 -2.27 -7.01 3.13
N PHE A 104 -3.11 -8.03 2.93
CA PHE A 104 -4.40 -7.96 2.27
C PHE A 104 -5.47 -8.39 3.26
N SER A 105 -6.43 -7.50 3.52
CA SER A 105 -7.47 -7.71 4.53
C SER A 105 -8.82 -8.16 3.96
N GLY A 106 -8.97 -8.25 2.63
CA GLY A 106 -10.17 -8.82 1.99
C GLY A 106 -11.48 -8.07 2.32
N GLY A 107 -11.42 -6.74 2.38
CA GLY A 107 -12.55 -5.84 2.65
C GLY A 107 -12.48 -5.17 4.02
N GLU A 108 -11.87 -5.82 4.99
CA GLU A 108 -11.71 -5.31 6.35
C GLU A 108 -10.70 -4.15 6.42
N SER A 109 -10.76 -3.30 7.45
CA SER A 109 -9.72 -2.28 7.63
C SER A 109 -8.34 -2.92 7.80
N PRO A 110 -7.32 -2.49 7.01
CA PRO A 110 -5.99 -3.03 7.12
C PRO A 110 -5.20 -2.43 8.30
N TYR A 111 -5.80 -1.47 9.03
CA TYR A 111 -5.19 -0.81 10.19
C TYR A 111 -4.62 -1.81 11.21
N ARG A 112 -5.31 -2.93 11.45
CA ARG A 112 -4.86 -3.96 12.41
C ARG A 112 -3.43 -4.45 12.14
N TYR A 113 -2.97 -4.36 10.89
CA TYR A 113 -1.62 -4.74 10.50
C TYR A 113 -0.57 -3.65 10.75
N VAL A 114 -0.94 -2.37 10.85
CA VAL A 114 0.00 -1.24 11.08
C VAL A 114 0.83 -1.49 12.32
N LYS A 115 0.16 -1.83 13.44
CA LYS A 115 0.80 -2.14 14.73
C LYS A 115 1.60 -3.45 14.67
N ALA A 116 1.04 -4.49 14.04
CA ALA A 116 1.71 -5.79 13.90
C ALA A 116 3.02 -5.70 13.10
N PHE A 117 3.08 -4.78 12.13
CA PHE A 117 4.27 -4.54 11.33
C PHE A 117 5.29 -3.57 11.96
N GLY A 118 4.98 -3.00 13.13
CA GLY A 118 5.87 -2.03 13.79
C GLY A 118 6.07 -0.76 12.96
N SER A 119 5.03 -0.31 12.26
CA SER A 119 5.12 0.86 11.39
C SER A 119 5.23 2.15 12.22
N HIS A 120 6.13 3.06 11.82
CA HIS A 120 6.33 4.36 12.45
C HIS A 120 5.43 5.46 11.85
N LEU A 121 5.01 5.26 10.60
CA LEU A 121 4.15 6.17 9.86
C LEU A 121 3.16 5.34 9.04
N PHE A 122 1.90 5.78 9.00
CA PHE A 122 0.86 5.20 8.16
C PHE A 122 0.30 6.27 7.22
N LEU A 123 0.31 5.99 5.91
CA LEU A 123 -0.19 6.87 4.87
C LEU A 123 -1.45 6.27 4.24
N SER A 124 -2.58 6.96 4.37
CA SER A 124 -3.84 6.55 3.75
C SER A 124 -4.65 7.74 3.25
N THR A 125 -5.39 7.54 2.17
CA THR A 125 -6.41 8.45 1.66
C THR A 125 -7.81 8.13 2.21
N ASP A 126 -7.93 7.10 3.05
CA ASP A 126 -9.16 6.73 3.75
C ASP A 126 -9.21 7.35 5.15
N ALA A 127 -10.21 8.21 5.39
CA ALA A 127 -10.30 8.98 6.62
C ALA A 127 -10.60 8.12 7.86
N ASP A 128 -11.33 7.02 7.70
CA ASP A 128 -11.65 6.12 8.81
C ASP A 128 -10.43 5.29 9.19
N ASP A 129 -9.65 4.82 8.22
CA ASP A 129 -8.35 4.17 8.48
C ASP A 129 -7.38 5.11 9.23
N VAL A 130 -7.35 6.40 8.86
CA VAL A 130 -6.52 7.39 9.57
C VAL A 130 -7.02 7.60 11.00
N ARG A 131 -8.34 7.68 11.22
CA ARG A 131 -8.90 7.85 12.57
C ARG A 131 -8.58 6.65 13.46
N SER A 132 -8.78 5.43 12.96
CA SER A 132 -8.46 4.20 13.70
C SER A 132 -6.98 4.11 14.07
N ALA A 133 -6.07 4.71 13.27
CA ALA A 133 -4.65 4.73 13.57
C ALA A 133 -4.23 5.67 14.71
N LEU A 134 -5.12 6.55 15.18
CA LEU A 134 -4.87 7.45 16.30
C LEU A 134 -5.32 6.88 17.65
N GLU A 135 -6.06 5.77 17.66
CA GLU A 135 -6.55 5.06 18.85
C GLU A 135 -5.59 3.95 19.29
#